data_AF-A0A956R888-F1
#
_entry.id   AF-A0A956R888-F1
#
_cell.length_a   1.000
_cell.length_b   1.000
_cell.length_c   1.000
_cell.angle_alpha   90.00
_cell.angle_beta   90.00
_cell.angle_gamma   90.00
#
_symmetry.space_group_name_H-M   'P 1'
#
loop_
_entity.id
_entity.type
_entity.pdbx_description
1 polymer ?
#
loop_
_entity_poly.entity_id
_entity_poly.type
_entity_poly.pdbx_seq_one_letter_code
_entity_poly.pdbx_strand_id
1 'polypeptide(L)'
;MARYVAGDPRAFAPLHRALEPRLRARIAAIVGARGPIDDLVQLTFLLAHRARHRWVPRSTNGDAMVRAWFQAIARNVAITELRRGAVRPMAVTESVDDEPGTLPDPERTLDEQEHARRQHQAL
;
A
#
# COMPACT_ATOMS: atom_id res chain seq x y z
N MET A 1 1.66 -14.76 10.29
CA MET A 1 0.79 -13.72 9.68
C MET A 1 -0.53 -14.30 9.17
N ALA A 2 -0.59 -15.61 8.87
CA ALA A 2 -1.84 -16.31 8.52
C ALA A 2 -3.04 -16.03 9.44
N ARG A 3 -2.85 -15.99 10.77
CA ARG A 3 -3.92 -15.67 11.73
C ARG A 3 -4.58 -14.31 11.51
N TYR A 4 -3.80 -13.30 11.10
CA TYR A 4 -4.34 -11.97 10.81
C TYR A 4 -5.27 -11.99 9.60
N VAL A 5 -4.86 -12.69 8.54
CA VAL A 5 -5.68 -12.88 7.33
C VAL A 5 -6.95 -13.67 7.66
N ALA A 6 -6.83 -14.68 8.52
CA ALA A 6 -7.97 -15.46 9.02
C ALA A 6 -8.89 -14.67 9.98
N GLY A 7 -8.60 -13.39 10.24
CA GLY A 7 -9.48 -12.50 11.00
C GLY A 7 -9.15 -12.38 12.49
N ASP A 8 -8.13 -13.06 13.02
CA ASP A 8 -7.75 -12.96 14.44
C ASP A 8 -7.33 -11.50 14.78
N PRO A 9 -8.12 -10.77 15.60
CA PRO A 9 -7.82 -9.38 15.92
C PRO A 9 -6.53 -9.25 16.74
N ARG A 10 -6.15 -10.29 17.52
CA ARG A 10 -4.93 -10.29 18.35
C ARG A 10 -3.68 -10.44 17.50
N ALA A 11 -3.82 -10.88 16.24
CA ALA A 11 -2.70 -11.05 15.32
C ALA A 11 -2.24 -9.73 14.65
N PHE A 12 -3.00 -8.63 14.77
CA PHE A 12 -2.62 -7.35 14.16
C PHE A 12 -1.39 -6.74 14.81
N ALA A 13 -1.35 -6.59 16.13
CA ALA A 13 -0.22 -5.98 16.85
C ALA A 13 1.15 -6.64 16.55
N PRO A 14 1.31 -7.99 16.60
CA PRO A 14 2.57 -8.62 16.22
C PRO A 14 2.89 -8.47 14.73
N LEU A 15 1.88 -8.48 13.84
CA LEU A 15 2.08 -8.23 12.42
C LEU A 15 2.57 -6.81 12.15
N HIS A 16 1.95 -5.81 12.78
CA HIS A 16 2.33 -4.40 12.65
C HIS A 16 3.79 -4.20 13.04
N ARG A 17 4.18 -4.66 14.25
CA ARG A 17 5.58 -4.60 14.71
C ARG A 17 6.57 -5.25 13.75
N ALA A 18 6.19 -6.33 13.07
CA ALA A 18 7.06 -7.05 12.16
C ALA A 18 7.22 -6.38 10.77
N LEU A 19 6.22 -5.60 10.33
CA LEU A 19 6.16 -5.02 8.98
C LEU A 19 6.49 -3.53 8.96
N GLU A 20 6.11 -2.78 9.99
CA GLU A 20 6.20 -1.31 10.02
C GLU A 20 7.59 -0.79 9.62
N PRO A 21 8.72 -1.28 10.16
CA PRO A 21 10.03 -0.69 9.84
C PRO A 21 10.40 -0.84 8.36
N ARG A 22 9.99 -1.96 7.74
CA ARG A 22 10.26 -2.24 6.32
C ARG A 22 9.34 -1.44 5.41
N LEU A 23 8.08 -1.25 5.79
CA LEU A 23 7.14 -0.44 5.03
C LEU A 23 7.53 1.03 5.09
N ARG A 24 7.88 1.54 6.29
CA ARG A 24 8.44 2.87 6.49
C ARG A 24 9.65 3.11 5.60
N ALA A 25 10.64 2.22 5.63
CA ALA A 25 11.85 2.35 4.79
C ALA A 25 11.51 2.34 3.30
N ARG A 26 10.58 1.48 2.86
CA ARG A 26 10.15 1.41 1.46
C ARG A 26 9.44 2.68 1.00
N ILE A 27 8.55 3.22 1.84
CA ILE A 27 7.80 4.45 1.56
C ILE A 27 8.77 5.64 1.53
N ALA A 28 9.64 5.78 2.53
CA ALA A 28 10.64 6.84 2.60
C ALA A 28 11.57 6.85 1.38
N ALA A 29 11.91 5.68 0.83
CA ALA A 29 12.70 5.56 -0.39
C ALA A 29 11.96 6.05 -1.66
N ILE A 30 10.63 6.15 -1.64
CA ILE A 30 9.81 6.59 -2.78
C ILE A 30 9.44 8.08 -2.65
N VAL A 31 8.95 8.52 -1.48
CA VAL A 31 8.48 9.90 -1.27
C VAL A 31 9.55 10.83 -0.69
N GLY A 32 10.71 10.28 -0.32
CA GLY A 32 11.78 11.02 0.35
C GLY A 32 11.56 11.18 1.86
N ALA A 33 12.63 11.49 2.59
CA ALA A 33 12.63 11.59 4.06
C ALA A 33 11.73 12.69 4.64
N ARG A 34 11.36 13.70 3.84
CA ARG A 34 10.46 14.79 4.22
C ARG A 34 9.00 14.55 3.79
N GLY A 35 8.70 13.42 3.15
CA GLY A 35 7.33 13.07 2.77
C GLY A 35 6.47 12.66 3.97
N PRO A 36 5.14 12.52 3.79
CA PRO A 36 4.20 12.14 4.84
C PRO A 36 4.28 10.64 5.17
N ILE A 37 5.46 10.16 5.59
CA ILE A 37 5.76 8.73 5.73
C ILE A 37 4.84 8.05 6.75
N ASP A 38 4.57 8.69 7.88
CA ASP A 38 3.72 8.13 8.94
C ASP A 38 2.27 7.93 8.47
N ASP A 39 1.75 8.88 7.72
CA ASP A 39 0.39 8.81 7.16
C ASP A 39 0.28 7.70 6.12
N LEU A 40 1.29 7.57 5.25
CA LEU A 40 1.32 6.52 4.23
C LEU A 40 1.50 5.12 4.82
N VAL A 41 2.26 4.99 5.91
CA VAL A 41 2.36 3.73 6.67
C VAL A 41 0.99 3.39 7.26
N GLN A 42 0.32 4.32 7.94
CA GLN A 42 -1.01 4.12 8.49
C GLN A 42 -2.03 3.74 7.41
N LEU A 43 -2.05 4.49 6.30
CA LEU A 43 -2.91 4.23 5.16
C LEU A 43 -2.67 2.83 4.58
N THR A 44 -1.42 2.39 4.48
CA THR A 44 -1.07 1.03 4.03
C THR A 44 -1.74 -0.03 4.92
N PHE A 45 -1.64 0.11 6.24
CA PHE A 45 -2.26 -0.84 7.17
C PHE A 45 -3.79 -0.78 7.12
N LEU A 46 -4.38 0.40 6.97
CA LEU A 46 -5.84 0.59 6.85
C LEU A 46 -6.38 -0.12 5.61
N LEU A 47 -5.75 0.10 4.45
CA LEU A 47 -6.14 -0.51 3.18
C LEU A 47 -5.99 -2.03 3.23
N ALA A 48 -4.86 -2.53 3.75
CA ALA A 48 -4.66 -3.96 3.94
C ALA A 48 -5.72 -4.55 4.89
N HIS A 49 -6.06 -3.87 5.99
CA HIS A 49 -7.07 -4.36 6.93
C HIS A 49 -8.45 -4.47 6.30
N ARG A 50 -8.84 -3.49 5.49
CA ARG A 50 -10.11 -3.49 4.75
C ARG A 50 -10.17 -4.64 3.76
N ALA A 51 -9.09 -4.88 3.02
CA ALA A 51 -9.02 -5.90 1.97
C ALA A 51 -8.77 -7.33 2.48
N ARG A 52 -8.38 -7.51 3.76
CA ARG A 52 -7.89 -8.81 4.30
C ARG A 52 -8.84 -9.99 4.11
N HIS A 53 -10.15 -9.75 4.11
CA HIS A 53 -11.18 -10.79 4.01
C HIS A 53 -11.32 -11.38 2.61
N ARG A 54 -10.83 -10.68 1.57
CA ARG A 54 -10.86 -11.12 0.17
C ARG A 54 -9.53 -11.67 -0.30
N TRP A 55 -8.49 -11.51 0.49
CA TRP A 55 -7.16 -11.91 0.10
C TRP A 55 -7.04 -13.43 0.13
N VAL A 56 -6.62 -14.00 -1.01
CA VAL A 56 -6.39 -15.45 -1.16
C VAL A 56 -4.89 -15.69 -1.39
N PRO A 57 -4.23 -16.51 -0.55
CA PRO A 57 -2.82 -16.86 -0.76
C PRO A 57 -2.66 -17.69 -2.04
N ARG A 58 -1.72 -17.30 -2.90
CA ARG A 58 -1.40 -18.03 -4.15
C ARG A 58 -0.24 -19.03 -4.02
N SER A 59 0.27 -19.26 -2.81
CA SER A 59 1.38 -20.17 -2.50
C SER A 59 1.27 -20.69 -1.07
N THR A 60 1.92 -21.83 -0.80
CA THR A 60 1.99 -22.46 0.54
C THR A 60 2.76 -21.60 1.56
N ASN A 61 3.65 -20.70 1.11
CA ASN A 61 4.33 -19.77 2.01
C ASN A 61 3.47 -18.52 2.31
N GLY A 62 2.46 -18.71 3.17
CA GLY A 62 1.49 -17.67 3.50
C GLY A 62 2.10 -16.39 4.08
N ASP A 63 3.11 -16.49 4.94
CA ASP A 63 3.72 -15.31 5.57
C ASP A 63 4.54 -14.47 4.59
N ALA A 64 5.24 -15.09 3.64
CA ALA A 64 5.93 -14.36 2.57
C ALA A 64 4.94 -13.63 1.64
N MET A 65 3.81 -14.26 1.32
CA MET A 65 2.77 -13.66 0.49
C MET A 65 2.09 -12.46 1.16
N VAL A 66 1.81 -12.55 2.47
CA VAL A 66 1.28 -11.40 3.22
C VAL A 66 2.28 -10.25 3.20
N ARG A 67 3.57 -10.51 3.45
CA ARG A 67 4.62 -9.46 3.36
C ARG A 67 4.65 -8.81 1.99
N ALA A 68 4.62 -9.60 0.92
CA ALA A 68 4.64 -9.09 -0.45
C ALA A 68 3.40 -8.23 -0.77
N TRP A 69 2.22 -8.65 -0.29
CA TRP A 69 0.98 -7.91 -0.45
C TRP A 69 1.02 -6.54 0.26
N PHE A 70 1.50 -6.48 1.50
CA PHE A 70 1.71 -5.20 2.21
C PHE A 70 2.70 -4.29 1.48
N GLN A 71 3.79 -4.85 0.94
CA GLN A 71 4.77 -4.08 0.17
C GLN A 71 4.19 -3.52 -1.14
N ALA A 72 3.30 -4.26 -1.79
CA ALA A 72 2.61 -3.81 -2.99
C ALA A 72 1.67 -2.63 -2.70
N ILE A 73 0.87 -2.72 -1.62
CA ILE A 73 0.02 -1.60 -1.16
C ILE A 73 0.88 -0.37 -0.84
N ALA A 74 1.95 -0.54 -0.05
CA ALA A 74 2.86 0.55 0.33
C ALA A 74 3.46 1.27 -0.90
N ARG A 75 3.87 0.50 -1.91
CA ARG A 75 4.39 1.06 -3.17
C ARG A 75 3.31 1.88 -3.89
N ASN A 76 2.09 1.36 -3.98
CA ASN A 76 1.01 2.02 -4.72
C ASN A 76 0.59 3.34 -4.04
N VAL A 77 0.45 3.36 -2.71
CA VAL A 77 0.13 4.60 -1.98
C VAL A 77 1.27 5.62 -2.09
N ALA A 78 2.52 5.19 -1.98
CA ALA A 78 3.67 6.09 -2.09
C ALA A 78 3.84 6.69 -3.50
N ILE A 79 3.62 5.90 -4.57
CA ILE A 79 3.63 6.41 -5.95
C ILE A 79 2.48 7.37 -6.20
N THR A 80 1.30 7.07 -5.65
CA THR A 80 0.13 7.96 -5.75
C THR A 80 0.45 9.31 -5.11
N GLU A 81 1.03 9.31 -3.91
CA GLU A 81 1.43 10.53 -3.21
C GLU A 81 2.52 11.30 -3.97
N LEU A 82 3.55 10.60 -4.45
CA LEU A 82 4.61 11.21 -5.25
C LEU A 82 4.06 11.90 -6.52
N ARG A 83 3.07 11.29 -7.19
CA ARG A 83 2.41 11.88 -8.36
C ARG A 83 1.57 13.11 -7.99
N ARG A 84 0.87 13.08 -6.85
CA ARG A 84 0.10 14.24 -6.35
C ARG A 84 1.00 15.44 -6.09
N GLY A 85 2.15 15.22 -5.44
CA GLY A 85 3.13 16.26 -5.19
C GLY A 85 3.74 16.84 -6.48
N ALA A 86 3.94 16.01 -7.52
CA ALA A 86 4.48 16.45 -8.80
C ALA A 86 3.48 17.23 -9.67
N VAL A 87 2.17 16.95 -9.55
CA VAL A 87 1.13 17.66 -10.29
C VAL A 87 0.86 19.03 -9.70
N ARG A 88 1.16 19.26 -8.42
CA ARG A 88 1.02 20.56 -7.76
C ARG A 88 2.03 21.54 -8.39
N PRO A 89 1.61 22.46 -9.28
CA PRO A 89 2.54 23.43 -9.85
C PRO A 89 3.00 24.34 -8.71
N MET A 90 4.24 24.83 -8.78
CA MET A 90 4.65 26.00 -8.01
C MET A 90 3.79 27.20 -8.47
N ALA A 91 2.56 27.29 -7.98
CA ALA A 91 1.66 28.41 -8.19
C ALA A 91 1.49 29.11 -6.84
N VAL A 92 2.09 30.28 -6.80
CA VAL A 92 1.88 31.34 -5.82
C VAL A 92 0.39 31.69 -5.78
N THR A 93 -0.15 31.81 -4.55
CA THR A 93 -1.46 32.40 -4.16
C THR A 93 -2.76 31.74 -4.61
N GLU A 94 -3.60 31.50 -3.58
CA GLU A 94 -5.06 31.68 -3.56
C GLU A 94 -5.91 30.90 -4.57
N SER A 95 -6.46 29.76 -4.11
CA SER A 95 -7.92 29.57 -3.96
C SER A 95 -8.17 28.14 -3.45
N VAL A 96 -9.01 28.06 -2.42
CA VAL A 96 -9.53 26.82 -1.83
C VAL A 96 -10.68 26.37 -2.71
N ASP A 97 -10.49 25.27 -3.43
CA ASP A 97 -11.52 24.32 -3.84
C ASP A 97 -10.80 23.13 -4.49
N ASP A 98 -10.29 22.23 -3.64
CA ASP A 98 -9.69 20.98 -4.11
C ASP A 98 -10.62 19.84 -3.66
N GLU A 99 -11.44 19.36 -4.60
CA GLU A 99 -12.17 18.11 -4.41
C GLU A 99 -11.15 17.01 -4.09
N PRO A 100 -11.34 16.20 -3.03
CA PRO A 100 -10.38 15.19 -2.65
C PRO A 100 -10.30 14.14 -3.76
N GLY A 101 -9.21 14.20 -4.54
CA GLY A 101 -8.90 13.25 -5.58
C GLY A 101 -9.06 11.83 -5.06
N THR A 102 -10.01 11.09 -5.64
CA THR A 102 -10.25 9.67 -5.33
C THR A 102 -8.92 8.93 -5.50
N LEU A 103 -8.37 8.40 -4.40
CA LEU A 103 -7.25 7.47 -4.53
C LEU A 103 -7.75 6.31 -5.39
N PRO A 104 -7.00 5.90 -6.44
CA PRO A 104 -7.35 4.71 -7.18
C PRO A 104 -7.47 3.55 -6.19
N ASP A 105 -8.54 2.76 -6.36
CA ASP A 105 -8.80 1.62 -5.50
C ASP A 105 -7.57 0.70 -5.52
N PRO A 106 -6.86 0.56 -4.39
CA PRO A 106 -5.64 -0.24 -4.35
C PRO A 106 -5.91 -1.70 -4.70
N GLU A 107 -7.15 -2.20 -4.51
CA GLU A 107 -7.57 -3.53 -4.97
C GLU A 107 -7.51 -3.62 -6.50
N ARG A 108 -8.06 -2.62 -7.22
CA ARG A 108 -7.97 -2.56 -8.69
C ARG A 108 -6.53 -2.47 -9.18
N THR A 109 -5.67 -1.69 -8.53
CA THR A 109 -4.26 -1.57 -8.93
C THR A 109 -3.48 -2.88 -8.69
N LEU A 110 -3.83 -3.63 -7.64
CA LEU A 110 -3.26 -4.95 -7.39
C LEU A 110 -3.70 -5.95 -8.47
N ASP A 111 -5.00 -6.01 -8.80
CA ASP A 111 -5.55 -6.89 -9.83
C ASP A 111 -4.96 -6.63 -11.23
N GLU A 112 -4.70 -5.36 -11.56
CA GLU A 112 -4.03 -4.95 -12.81
C GLU A 112 -2.56 -5.40 -12.84
N GLN A 113 -1.81 -5.23 -11.74
CA GLN A 113 -0.44 -5.72 -11.64
C GLN A 113 -0.36 -7.26 -11.66
N GLU A 114 -1.39 -7.94 -11.14
CA GLU A 114 -1.54 -9.39 -11.19
C GLU A 114 -1.84 -9.89 -12.61
N HIS A 115 -2.68 -9.20 -13.37
CA HIS A 115 -2.88 -9.50 -14.80
C HIS A 115 -1.59 -9.31 -15.60
N ALA A 116 -0.90 -8.18 -15.41
CA ALA A 116 0.36 -7.90 -16.10
C ALA A 116 1.45 -8.94 -15.79
N ARG A 117 1.54 -9.41 -14.53
CA ARG A 117 2.48 -10.48 -14.14
C ARG A 117 2.12 -11.84 -14.72
N ARG A 118 0.82 -12.19 -14.78
CA ARG A 118 0.37 -13.45 -15.41
C ARG A 118 0.71 -13.51 -16.89
N GLN A 119 0.62 -12.39 -17.59
CA GLN A 119 0.99 -12.29 -19.01
C GLN A 119 2.50 -12.46 -19.23
N HIS A 120 3.33 -12.00 -18.29
CA HIS A 120 4.79 -12.06 -18.42
C HIS A 120 5.40 -13.43 -18.04
N GLN A 121 4.69 -14.27 -17.28
CA GLN A 121 5.12 -15.63 -16.93
C GLN A 121 4.63 -16.71 -17.91
N ALA A 122 3.79 -16.35 -18.88
CA ALA A 122 3.23 -17.27 -19.87
C ALA A 122 3.94 -17.20 -21.25
N LEU A 123 5.09 -16.52 -21.31
CA LEU A 123 6.02 -16.46 -22.45
C LEU A 123 7.35 -17.09 -22.05
#